data_AF-A0A1A7ZR94-F1
#
_entry.id   AF-A0A1A7ZR94-F1
#
_cell.length_a   1.000
_cell.length_b   1.000
_cell.length_c   1.000
_cell.angle_alpha   90.00
_cell.angle_beta   90.00
_cell.angle_gamma   90.00
#
_symmetry.space_group_name_H-M   'P 1'
#
loop_
_entity.id
_entity.type
_entity.pdbx_description
1 polymer ?
#
loop_
_entity_poly.entity_id
_entity_poly.type
_entity_poly.pdbx_seq_one_letter_code
_entity_poly.pdbx_strand_id
1 'polypeptide(L)'
;MLVNERRNGGGKKRKHPSADGSGEEKKRKRGEEKHKGQGEGEKIRLDALSVGYFRRVGERLSEEFQDNEEREMFVENVLSEVKGKASLVAMDRTGSITLQRLLPLATFEQVGGVLAELGGESGSGFKVVSCDRCGGHVVESALRQMSRWSEASQEDPSATTEEEEEEAEVGLLETQVLCLSQVIRDNSSEFIRHVHGSHVVRTLMHVLGGCLGPPRTEARPGGKERRTAPQLTDFEIPTSFWYELKSLTEALMENIQLSVRDAVASAVFQTMLTVCHRKRPKLCKQLLKRITEYLTGHSAAPGVSPLLVFLKDQASSHLIETMIQFSHKSLLRDLYKHHLKGNLVDLALHAIANFPIQRLTAASAKHKHFIRLFDELVQGVEAILASGHMGVIVQLAESCAESGERQDEMMQCLLQAFHCAEPGSRHVSCLPLFMSLLTYEVYYQSEAAEGSTQKEVPLTSICYHGSRLVQALAKFKERSLLLSSLRTMSPADLLTLASDPAGSHVLQALITTSSDKGPVCPNGLLEARQSGAGSRVEQLHSQSEKKHRSRTRSM
;
A
#
# COMPACT_ATOMS: atom_id res chain seq x y z
N MET A 1 23.16 -13.19 54.85
CA MET A 1 23.98 -13.90 55.85
C MET A 1 23.94 -15.38 55.53
N LEU A 2 25.14 -15.97 55.44
CA LEU A 2 25.51 -17.39 55.46
C LEU A 2 24.96 -18.33 54.37
N VAL A 3 25.78 -18.41 53.31
CA VAL A 3 26.15 -19.64 52.60
C VAL A 3 26.96 -20.54 53.55
N ASN A 4 26.80 -21.86 53.44
CA ASN A 4 27.64 -22.86 54.11
C ASN A 4 28.71 -23.38 53.15
N GLU A 5 29.98 -23.31 53.57
CA GLU A 5 31.17 -23.73 52.82
C GLU A 5 31.36 -25.26 52.83
N ARG A 6 31.96 -25.78 51.75
CA ARG A 6 32.87 -26.93 51.84
C ARG A 6 34.14 -26.66 51.05
N ARG A 7 35.26 -26.70 51.77
CA ARG A 7 36.65 -26.70 51.29
C ARG A 7 37.12 -28.12 50.98
N ASN A 8 37.93 -28.26 49.95
CA ASN A 8 39.30 -28.83 49.96
C ASN A 8 39.79 -28.82 48.50
N GLY A 9 40.86 -28.12 48.13
CA GLY A 9 42.26 -28.37 48.49
C GLY A 9 42.93 -29.00 47.25
N GLY A 10 44.10 -28.64 46.73
CA GLY A 10 45.17 -27.69 47.03
C GLY A 10 46.21 -27.86 45.90
N GLY A 11 47.17 -26.94 45.75
CA GLY A 11 48.36 -27.18 44.90
C GLY A 11 48.76 -26.06 43.94
N LYS A 12 49.50 -25.07 44.48
CA LYS A 12 50.19 -23.99 43.77
C LYS A 12 51.42 -24.49 42.98
N LYS A 13 51.71 -23.83 41.84
CA LYS A 13 53.06 -23.33 41.43
C LYS A 13 52.84 -22.31 40.29
N ARG A 14 52.99 -20.99 40.54
CA ARG A 14 54.19 -20.13 40.30
C ARG A 14 54.67 -20.20 38.84
N LYS A 15 54.96 -19.14 38.09
CA LYS A 15 55.14 -17.69 38.28
C LYS A 15 55.25 -17.08 36.86
N HIS A 16 54.84 -15.83 36.68
CA HIS A 16 55.13 -15.00 35.49
C HIS A 16 56.65 -14.73 35.33
N PRO A 17 57.09 -14.33 34.13
CA PRO A 17 57.48 -12.93 33.98
C PRO A 17 57.05 -12.26 32.66
N SER A 18 57.07 -10.93 32.74
CA SER A 18 56.76 -9.89 31.76
C SER A 18 57.81 -9.73 30.66
N ALA A 19 57.44 -9.18 29.50
CA ALA A 19 57.92 -7.88 28.96
C ALA A 19 57.62 -7.70 27.45
N ASP A 20 57.04 -6.54 27.15
CA ASP A 20 57.12 -5.66 25.97
C ASP A 20 57.15 -6.19 24.52
N GLY A 21 56.28 -5.58 23.71
CA GLY A 21 56.36 -5.58 22.24
C GLY A 21 55.19 -4.84 21.60
N SER A 22 55.44 -3.60 21.18
CA SER A 22 54.61 -2.73 20.33
C SER A 22 53.99 -3.41 19.09
N GLY A 23 52.77 -3.00 18.68
CA GLY A 23 52.27 -3.34 17.34
C GLY A 23 50.77 -3.08 17.10
N GLU A 24 50.49 -1.90 16.55
CA GLU A 24 49.44 -1.51 15.59
C GLU A 24 48.13 -2.32 15.42
N GLU A 25 47.04 -1.53 15.38
CA GLU A 25 45.66 -1.91 15.08
C GLU A 25 45.48 -2.71 13.77
N LYS A 26 44.78 -3.85 13.84
CA LYS A 26 44.19 -4.52 12.67
C LYS A 26 42.70 -4.76 12.86
N LYS A 27 41.90 -3.96 12.13
CA LYS A 27 40.49 -4.22 11.79
C LYS A 27 40.36 -5.60 11.12
N ARG A 28 39.65 -6.53 11.76
CA ARG A 28 39.26 -7.82 11.18
C ARG A 28 38.02 -7.66 10.29
N LYS A 29 38.22 -7.82 8.97
CA LYS A 29 37.16 -8.15 8.00
C LYS A 29 36.69 -9.58 8.27
N ARG A 30 35.39 -9.77 8.48
CA ARG A 30 34.74 -11.07 8.56
C ARG A 30 34.33 -11.46 7.15
N GLY A 31 34.91 -12.53 6.62
CA GLY A 31 34.56 -13.09 5.32
C GLY A 31 33.27 -13.90 5.42
N GLU A 32 32.38 -13.72 4.44
CA GLU A 32 31.28 -14.64 4.16
C GLU A 32 31.75 -15.64 3.10
N GLU A 33 31.61 -16.92 3.44
CA GLU A 33 31.94 -18.06 2.59
C GLU A 33 30.94 -18.17 1.43
N LYS A 34 31.47 -18.20 0.20
CA LYS A 34 30.72 -18.57 -0.99
C LYS A 34 30.52 -20.08 -1.03
N HIS A 35 29.28 -20.53 -0.88
CA HIS A 35 28.88 -21.84 -1.36
C HIS A 35 28.96 -21.87 -2.91
N LYS A 36 29.92 -22.63 -3.44
CA LYS A 36 29.98 -23.01 -4.86
C LYS A 36 28.93 -24.09 -5.13
N GLY A 37 27.80 -23.68 -5.69
CA GLY A 37 26.88 -24.57 -6.41
C GLY A 37 27.38 -24.78 -7.84
N GLN A 38 27.30 -26.03 -8.31
CA GLN A 38 27.76 -26.52 -9.61
C GLN A 38 26.91 -25.99 -10.78
N GLY A 39 27.56 -25.67 -11.90
CA GLY A 39 26.97 -25.72 -13.24
C GLY A 39 26.17 -24.51 -13.72
N GLU A 40 26.69 -23.28 -13.64
CA GLU A 40 26.21 -22.20 -14.52
C GLU A 40 27.00 -22.28 -15.84
N GLY A 41 26.33 -22.64 -16.94
CA GLY A 41 26.87 -22.37 -18.28
C GLY A 41 27.23 -20.88 -18.39
N GLU A 42 28.29 -20.55 -19.13
CA GLU A 42 28.72 -19.18 -19.35
C GLU A 42 27.51 -18.31 -19.73
N LYS A 43 27.06 -17.45 -18.82
CA LYS A 43 26.00 -16.48 -19.10
C LYS A 43 26.52 -15.57 -20.20
N ILE A 44 26.07 -15.79 -21.42
CA ILE A 44 26.31 -14.91 -22.56
C ILE A 44 25.84 -13.51 -22.12
N ARG A 45 26.77 -12.57 -22.14
CA ARG A 45 26.54 -11.19 -21.70
C ARG A 45 26.67 -10.26 -22.89
N LEU A 46 25.97 -9.14 -22.80
CA LEU A 46 26.15 -8.04 -23.74
C LEU A 46 27.60 -7.55 -23.67
N ASP A 47 28.24 -7.39 -24.83
CA ASP A 47 29.64 -6.99 -24.92
C ASP A 47 29.83 -5.53 -24.51
N ALA A 48 31.07 -5.17 -24.13
CA ALA A 48 31.38 -3.84 -23.62
C ALA A 48 31.13 -2.71 -24.63
N LEU A 49 31.26 -2.98 -25.94
CA LEU A 49 30.99 -1.99 -26.98
C LEU A 49 29.49 -1.73 -27.08
N SER A 50 28.67 -2.79 -27.09
CA SER A 50 27.21 -2.69 -27.05
C SER A 50 26.71 -1.96 -25.80
N VAL A 51 27.25 -2.28 -24.61
CA VAL A 51 26.93 -1.54 -23.37
C VAL A 51 27.29 -0.05 -23.49
N GLY A 52 28.45 0.26 -24.09
CA GLY A 52 28.86 1.63 -24.37
C GLY A 52 27.91 2.36 -25.33
N TYR A 53 27.43 1.67 -26.36
CA TYR A 53 26.41 2.18 -27.29
C TYR A 53 25.11 2.51 -26.57
N PHE A 54 24.51 1.56 -25.83
CA PHE A 54 23.22 1.81 -25.15
C PHE A 54 23.30 2.86 -24.03
N ARG A 55 24.50 3.09 -23.46
CA ARG A 55 24.73 4.22 -22.55
C ARG A 55 24.58 5.56 -23.27
N ARG A 56 25.23 5.72 -24.44
CA ARG A 56 25.11 6.95 -25.26
C ARG A 56 23.69 7.17 -25.76
N VAL A 57 22.99 6.09 -26.12
CA VAL A 57 21.54 6.14 -26.45
C VAL A 57 20.75 6.66 -25.25
N GLY A 58 21.00 6.14 -24.04
CA GLY A 58 20.35 6.61 -22.81
C GLY A 58 20.64 8.07 -22.47
N GLU A 59 21.83 8.57 -22.78
CA GLU A 59 22.20 9.98 -22.67
C GLU A 59 21.39 10.82 -23.67
N ARG A 60 21.37 10.44 -24.96
CA ARG A 60 20.61 11.12 -26.01
C ARG A 60 19.09 11.16 -25.74
N LEU A 61 18.53 10.09 -25.16
CA LEU A 61 17.13 10.03 -24.71
C LEU A 61 16.80 11.00 -23.56
N SER A 62 17.80 11.65 -22.96
CA SER A 62 17.63 12.67 -21.92
C SER A 62 17.57 14.08 -22.49
N GLU A 63 17.81 14.22 -23.79
CA GLU A 63 17.75 15.47 -24.55
C GLU A 63 16.45 15.49 -25.37
N GLU A 64 15.89 16.68 -25.61
CA GLU A 64 14.70 16.83 -26.47
C GLU A 64 15.06 16.55 -27.94
N PHE A 65 14.11 15.98 -28.68
CA PHE A 65 14.22 15.85 -30.14
C PHE A 65 13.76 17.15 -30.80
N GLN A 66 14.38 17.50 -31.93
CA GLN A 66 14.05 18.72 -32.67
C GLN A 66 12.64 18.63 -33.26
N ASP A 67 12.30 17.46 -33.78
CA ASP A 67 11.01 17.13 -34.38
C ASP A 67 10.68 15.63 -34.25
N ASN A 68 9.50 15.23 -34.75
CA ASN A 68 9.06 13.84 -34.72
C ASN A 68 9.87 12.93 -35.68
N GLU A 69 10.35 13.47 -36.81
CA GLU A 69 11.13 12.71 -37.80
C GLU A 69 12.48 12.28 -37.20
N GLU A 70 13.18 13.19 -36.51
CA GLU A 70 14.42 12.89 -35.80
C GLU A 70 14.20 11.80 -34.73
N ARG A 71 13.09 11.89 -33.99
CA ARG A 71 12.72 10.89 -32.98
C ARG A 71 12.50 9.52 -33.63
N GLU A 72 11.73 9.46 -34.71
CA GLU A 72 11.41 8.20 -35.41
C GLU A 72 12.65 7.55 -36.00
N MET A 73 13.48 8.31 -36.71
CA MET A 73 14.77 7.83 -37.22
C MET A 73 15.68 7.35 -36.09
N PHE A 74 15.71 8.06 -34.95
CA PHE A 74 16.51 7.64 -33.80
C PHE A 74 16.02 6.31 -33.23
N VAL A 75 14.71 6.16 -33.02
CA VAL A 75 14.11 4.93 -32.49
C VAL A 75 14.37 3.75 -33.42
N GLU A 76 14.15 3.92 -34.72
CA GLU A 76 14.37 2.87 -35.72
C GLU A 76 15.84 2.42 -35.75
N ASN A 77 16.78 3.36 -35.75
CA ASN A 77 18.21 3.06 -35.71
C ASN A 77 18.59 2.26 -34.44
N VAL A 78 18.04 2.64 -33.29
CA VAL A 78 18.33 1.91 -32.04
C VAL A 78 17.70 0.52 -32.05
N LEU A 79 16.47 0.37 -32.56
CA LEU A 79 15.79 -0.92 -32.59
C LEU A 79 16.39 -1.89 -33.62
N SER A 80 16.92 -1.38 -34.74
CA SER A 80 17.70 -2.20 -35.67
C SER A 80 18.96 -2.77 -35.03
N GLU A 81 19.63 -2.01 -34.16
CA GLU A 81 20.73 -2.48 -33.33
C GLU A 81 20.27 -3.49 -32.27
N VAL A 82 19.02 -3.44 -31.79
CA VAL A 82 18.52 -4.40 -30.80
C VAL A 82 18.21 -5.77 -31.41
N LYS A 83 17.84 -5.80 -32.70
CA LYS A 83 17.45 -7.02 -33.44
C LYS A 83 18.52 -8.11 -33.35
N GLY A 84 18.12 -9.35 -33.08
CA GLY A 84 19.03 -10.50 -32.93
C GLY A 84 19.81 -10.55 -31.60
N LYS A 85 19.80 -9.48 -30.79
CA LYS A 85 20.38 -9.45 -29.43
C LYS A 85 19.42 -8.92 -28.36
N ALA A 86 18.12 -8.86 -28.65
CA ALA A 86 17.10 -8.25 -27.80
C ALA A 86 17.09 -8.81 -26.37
N SER A 87 17.18 -10.13 -26.21
CA SER A 87 17.23 -10.79 -24.90
C SER A 87 18.44 -10.36 -24.07
N LEU A 88 19.63 -10.28 -24.69
CA LEU A 88 20.86 -9.83 -24.02
C LEU A 88 20.77 -8.35 -23.60
N VAL A 89 20.17 -7.51 -24.44
CA VAL A 89 19.99 -6.09 -24.14
C VAL A 89 18.97 -5.90 -23.01
N ALA A 90 17.84 -6.62 -23.05
CA ALA A 90 16.79 -6.53 -22.04
C ALA A 90 17.22 -7.03 -20.66
N MET A 91 18.14 -8.01 -20.61
CA MET A 91 18.67 -8.56 -19.35
C MET A 91 19.95 -7.86 -18.87
N ASP A 92 20.51 -6.93 -19.65
CA ASP A 92 21.59 -6.05 -19.20
C ASP A 92 21.04 -4.83 -18.45
N ARG A 93 21.76 -4.35 -17.43
CA ARG A 93 21.30 -3.22 -16.61
C ARG A 93 21.20 -1.91 -17.41
N THR A 94 22.17 -1.62 -18.26
CA THR A 94 22.16 -0.40 -19.08
C THR A 94 21.18 -0.57 -20.22
N GLY A 95 21.25 -1.69 -20.93
CA GLY A 95 20.34 -2.02 -22.02
C GLY A 95 18.86 -1.97 -21.60
N SER A 96 18.51 -2.57 -20.46
CA SER A 96 17.13 -2.62 -19.98
C SER A 96 16.56 -1.24 -19.67
N ILE A 97 17.37 -0.37 -19.05
CA ILE A 97 16.93 1.00 -18.70
C ILE A 97 16.74 1.81 -19.99
N THR A 98 17.66 1.67 -20.94
CA THR A 98 17.57 2.34 -22.24
C THR A 98 16.33 1.88 -23.00
N LEU A 99 16.06 0.56 -23.08
CA LEU A 99 14.85 0.03 -23.72
C LEU A 99 13.57 0.53 -23.04
N GLN A 100 13.49 0.53 -21.71
CA GLN A 100 12.31 1.04 -21.00
C GLN A 100 12.02 2.52 -21.30
N ARG A 101 13.05 3.32 -21.56
CA ARG A 101 12.91 4.74 -21.95
C ARG A 101 12.63 4.93 -23.43
N LEU A 102 13.06 3.98 -24.28
CA LEU A 102 12.87 4.01 -25.72
C LEU A 102 11.45 3.58 -26.12
N LEU A 103 10.90 2.54 -25.48
CA LEU A 103 9.60 1.95 -25.84
C LEU A 103 8.42 2.95 -25.87
N PRO A 104 8.32 3.95 -24.97
CA PRO A 104 7.28 4.98 -25.08
C PRO A 104 7.37 5.87 -26.32
N LEU A 105 8.52 5.92 -26.98
CA LEU A 105 8.74 6.71 -28.20
C LEU A 105 8.52 5.89 -29.48
N ALA A 106 8.33 4.57 -29.34
CA ALA A 106 8.18 3.65 -30.45
C ALA A 106 6.71 3.51 -30.90
N THR A 107 6.52 3.07 -32.15
CA THR A 107 5.21 2.66 -32.69
C THR A 107 4.77 1.32 -32.12
N PHE A 108 3.49 0.94 -32.30
CA PHE A 108 3.01 -0.36 -31.83
C PHE A 108 3.69 -1.52 -32.54
N GLU A 109 3.91 -1.42 -33.85
CA GLU A 109 4.63 -2.44 -34.61
C GLU A 109 6.06 -2.63 -34.06
N GLN A 110 6.78 -1.55 -33.79
CA GLN A 110 8.13 -1.59 -33.22
C GLN A 110 8.16 -2.24 -31.83
N VAL A 111 7.21 -1.91 -30.95
CA VAL A 111 7.09 -2.54 -29.62
C VAL A 111 6.75 -4.03 -29.77
N GLY A 112 5.85 -4.36 -30.69
CA GLY A 112 5.50 -5.74 -31.05
C GLY A 112 6.72 -6.51 -31.57
N GLY A 113 7.54 -5.90 -32.42
CA GLY A 113 8.79 -6.48 -32.92
C GLY A 113 9.80 -6.77 -31.81
N VAL A 114 9.96 -5.85 -30.85
CA VAL A 114 10.80 -6.11 -29.66
C VAL A 114 10.26 -7.29 -28.85
N LEU A 115 8.95 -7.36 -28.60
CA LEU A 115 8.38 -8.49 -27.87
C LEU A 115 8.50 -9.81 -28.65
N ALA A 116 8.37 -9.79 -29.97
CA ALA A 116 8.57 -10.97 -30.82
C ALA A 116 10.01 -11.50 -30.70
N GLU A 117 11.01 -10.62 -30.74
CA GLU A 117 12.42 -10.98 -30.53
C GLU A 117 12.69 -11.50 -29.11
N LEU A 118 12.03 -10.94 -28.08
CA LEU A 118 12.15 -11.41 -26.70
C LEU A 118 11.45 -12.77 -26.47
N GLY A 119 10.34 -13.02 -27.16
CA GLY A 119 9.62 -14.29 -27.13
C GLY A 119 10.37 -15.40 -27.87
N GLY A 120 11.04 -15.05 -28.97
CA GLY A 120 11.62 -16.01 -29.92
C GLY A 120 10.54 -16.82 -30.66
N GLU A 121 10.96 -17.71 -31.57
CA GLU A 121 10.06 -18.46 -32.45
C GLU A 121 8.96 -19.27 -31.73
N SER A 122 9.25 -19.72 -30.50
CA SER A 122 8.35 -20.57 -29.70
C SER A 122 7.70 -19.85 -28.51
N GLY A 123 7.97 -18.56 -28.30
CA GLY A 123 7.57 -17.83 -27.09
C GLY A 123 8.34 -18.21 -25.82
N SER A 124 9.21 -19.23 -25.87
CA SER A 124 9.97 -19.72 -24.71
C SER A 124 10.92 -18.67 -24.11
N GLY A 125 11.36 -17.69 -24.90
CA GLY A 125 12.16 -16.56 -24.45
C GLY A 125 11.43 -15.68 -23.42
N PHE A 126 10.09 -15.58 -23.51
CA PHE A 126 9.30 -14.81 -22.55
C PHE A 126 9.49 -15.28 -21.11
N LYS A 127 9.60 -16.60 -20.88
CA LYS A 127 9.81 -17.13 -19.52
C LYS A 127 11.13 -16.64 -18.94
N VAL A 128 12.20 -16.72 -19.73
CA VAL A 128 13.55 -16.30 -19.30
C VAL A 128 13.59 -14.81 -19.02
N VAL A 129 13.12 -13.99 -19.97
CA VAL A 129 13.18 -12.53 -19.87
C VAL A 129 12.26 -12.00 -18.77
N SER A 130 11.02 -12.50 -18.68
CA SER A 130 10.05 -12.04 -17.66
C SER A 130 10.46 -12.38 -16.24
N CYS A 131 11.24 -13.46 -16.06
CA CYS A 131 11.78 -13.87 -14.77
C CYS A 131 13.18 -13.29 -14.51
N ASP A 132 13.67 -12.37 -15.33
CA ASP A 132 14.90 -11.64 -15.07
C ASP A 132 14.63 -10.30 -14.37
N ARG A 133 15.59 -9.85 -13.54
CA ARG A 133 15.48 -8.60 -12.77
C ARG A 133 15.46 -7.34 -13.62
N CYS A 134 16.05 -7.39 -14.80
CA CYS A 134 16.11 -6.30 -15.78
C CYS A 134 15.06 -6.56 -16.87
N GLY A 135 15.03 -7.79 -17.40
CA GLY A 135 14.14 -8.20 -18.47
C GLY A 135 12.65 -8.05 -18.13
N GLY A 136 12.24 -8.41 -16.91
CA GLY A 136 10.85 -8.26 -16.48
C GLY A 136 10.35 -6.82 -16.60
N HIS A 137 11.19 -5.83 -16.28
CA HIS A 137 10.84 -4.42 -16.42
C HIS A 137 10.71 -3.97 -17.88
N VAL A 138 11.49 -4.55 -18.81
CA VAL A 138 11.34 -4.28 -20.25
C VAL A 138 10.00 -4.83 -20.74
N VAL A 139 9.65 -6.06 -20.36
CA VAL A 139 8.35 -6.67 -20.70
C VAL A 139 7.19 -5.85 -20.11
N GLU A 140 7.27 -5.45 -18.83
CA GLU A 140 6.27 -4.57 -18.22
C GLU A 140 6.11 -3.24 -18.98
N SER A 141 7.21 -2.60 -19.39
CA SER A 141 7.18 -1.35 -20.14
C SER A 141 6.62 -1.49 -21.55
N ALA A 142 6.89 -2.61 -22.22
CA ALA A 142 6.31 -2.93 -23.52
C ALA A 142 4.79 -3.16 -23.41
N LEU A 143 4.35 -3.97 -22.45
CA LEU A 143 2.93 -4.22 -22.18
C LEU A 143 2.16 -2.93 -21.89
N ARG A 144 2.77 -2.00 -21.16
CA ARG A 144 2.17 -0.71 -20.81
C ARG A 144 1.89 0.18 -22.02
N GLN A 145 2.55 -0.04 -23.16
CA GLN A 145 2.26 0.74 -24.37
C GLN A 145 0.82 0.54 -24.85
N MET A 146 0.19 -0.60 -24.54
CA MET A 146 -1.24 -0.83 -24.83
C MET A 146 -2.18 0.24 -24.25
N SER A 147 -1.75 1.05 -23.26
CA SER A 147 -2.57 2.17 -22.77
C SER A 147 -2.85 3.24 -23.82
N ARG A 148 -2.00 3.33 -24.85
CA ARG A 148 -2.11 4.29 -25.97
C ARG A 148 -3.11 3.84 -27.03
N TRP A 149 -3.75 2.68 -26.86
CA TRP A 149 -4.66 2.09 -27.84
C TRP A 149 -5.77 3.05 -28.28
N SER A 150 -6.37 3.78 -27.34
CA SER A 150 -7.44 4.75 -27.63
C SER A 150 -7.02 5.91 -28.53
N GLU A 151 -5.73 6.26 -28.54
CA GLU A 151 -5.20 7.32 -29.42
C GLU A 151 -5.09 6.79 -30.86
N ALA A 152 -4.69 5.53 -31.04
CA ALA A 152 -4.58 4.90 -32.35
C ALA A 152 -5.94 4.54 -32.98
N SER A 153 -7.01 4.36 -32.19
CA SER A 153 -8.35 4.08 -32.71
C SER A 153 -9.14 5.35 -33.09
N GLN A 154 -8.58 6.55 -32.92
CA GLN A 154 -9.25 7.83 -33.16
C GLN A 154 -8.77 8.60 -34.40
N GLU A 155 -7.84 8.06 -35.18
CA GLU A 155 -7.49 8.64 -36.48
C GLU A 155 -8.56 8.32 -37.56
N ASP A 156 -8.78 9.28 -38.44
CA ASP A 156 -10.01 9.58 -39.22
C ASP A 156 -10.57 8.41 -40.09
N PRO A 157 -11.89 8.11 -40.08
CA PRO A 157 -12.52 7.12 -40.97
C PRO A 157 -12.66 7.58 -42.44
N SER A 158 -11.79 8.49 -42.91
CA SER A 158 -11.81 9.01 -44.28
C SER A 158 -10.61 8.60 -45.14
N ALA A 159 -9.63 7.89 -44.58
CA ALA A 159 -8.51 7.31 -45.32
C ALA A 159 -8.90 5.98 -45.98
N THR A 160 -9.73 6.06 -47.02
CA THR A 160 -10.12 4.91 -47.86
C THR A 160 -8.96 4.44 -48.74
N THR A 161 -7.86 3.92 -48.16
CA THR A 161 -6.88 3.01 -48.78
C THR A 161 -5.79 2.50 -47.83
N GLU A 162 -5.68 2.99 -46.59
CA GLU A 162 -4.59 2.65 -45.65
C GLU A 162 -5.04 1.74 -44.47
N GLU A 163 -6.32 1.33 -44.45
CA GLU A 163 -6.91 0.51 -43.36
C GLU A 163 -6.24 -0.88 -43.19
N GLU A 164 -5.65 -1.46 -44.25
CA GLU A 164 -5.00 -2.79 -44.14
C GLU A 164 -3.61 -2.76 -43.48
N GLU A 165 -2.86 -1.65 -43.60
CA GLU A 165 -1.53 -1.52 -43.00
C GLU A 165 -1.61 -1.11 -41.52
N GLU A 166 -2.54 -0.21 -41.15
CA GLU A 166 -2.75 0.20 -39.76
C GLU A 166 -3.37 -0.91 -38.88
N GLU A 167 -4.31 -1.70 -39.40
CA GLU A 167 -4.82 -2.90 -38.70
C GLU A 167 -3.70 -3.94 -38.49
N ALA A 168 -2.72 -4.02 -39.40
CA ALA A 168 -1.58 -4.92 -39.30
C ALA A 168 -0.52 -4.44 -38.27
N GLU A 169 -0.22 -3.14 -38.22
CA GLU A 169 0.77 -2.56 -37.29
C GLU A 169 0.39 -2.78 -35.82
N VAL A 170 -0.89 -2.57 -35.53
CA VAL A 170 -1.48 -2.76 -34.20
C VAL A 170 -1.58 -4.25 -33.84
N GLY A 171 -1.84 -5.10 -34.84
CA GLY A 171 -2.00 -6.54 -34.69
C GLY A 171 -0.75 -7.25 -34.15
N LEU A 172 0.46 -6.77 -34.46
CA LEU A 172 1.68 -7.43 -34.01
C LEU A 172 1.85 -7.33 -32.48
N LEU A 173 1.67 -6.15 -31.90
CA LEU A 173 1.77 -5.98 -30.45
C LEU A 173 0.69 -6.81 -29.74
N GLU A 174 -0.56 -6.71 -30.19
CA GLU A 174 -1.66 -7.53 -29.67
C GLU A 174 -1.31 -9.03 -29.69
N THR A 175 -0.81 -9.52 -30.83
CA THR A 175 -0.38 -10.92 -31.01
C THR A 175 0.69 -11.32 -29.99
N GLN A 176 1.68 -10.47 -29.75
CA GLN A 176 2.72 -10.77 -28.76
C GLN A 176 2.21 -10.72 -27.32
N VAL A 177 1.26 -9.84 -27.00
CA VAL A 177 0.60 -9.84 -25.68
C VAL A 177 -0.15 -11.15 -25.45
N LEU A 178 -0.89 -11.62 -26.46
CA LEU A 178 -1.60 -12.90 -26.40
C LEU A 178 -0.63 -14.09 -26.29
N CYS A 179 0.49 -14.06 -27.02
CA CYS A 179 1.55 -15.06 -26.94
C CYS A 179 2.17 -15.13 -25.53
N LEU A 180 2.52 -13.98 -24.94
CA LEU A 180 3.01 -13.91 -23.56
C LEU A 180 1.98 -14.47 -22.57
N SER A 181 0.70 -14.14 -22.75
CA SER A 181 -0.37 -14.67 -21.90
C SER A 181 -0.48 -16.19 -21.98
N GLN A 182 -0.39 -16.76 -23.18
CA GLN A 182 -0.36 -18.22 -23.38
C GLN A 182 0.83 -18.86 -22.65
N VAL A 183 2.04 -18.30 -22.79
CA VAL A 183 3.24 -18.80 -22.09
C VAL A 183 3.08 -18.73 -20.57
N ILE A 184 2.47 -17.67 -20.05
CA ILE A 184 2.16 -17.52 -18.62
C ILE A 184 1.14 -18.56 -18.18
N ARG A 185 0.10 -18.83 -18.96
CA ARG A 185 -0.90 -19.87 -18.64
C ARG A 185 -0.24 -21.25 -18.53
N ASP A 186 0.61 -21.60 -19.49
CA ASP A 186 1.32 -22.88 -19.54
C ASP A 186 2.36 -23.05 -18.41
N ASN A 187 2.82 -21.95 -17.81
CA ASN A 187 3.85 -21.92 -16.77
C ASN A 187 3.40 -21.18 -15.50
N SER A 188 2.09 -21.15 -15.25
CA SER A 188 1.43 -20.27 -14.26
C SER A 188 2.05 -20.36 -12.87
N SER A 189 2.28 -21.57 -12.36
CA SER A 189 2.85 -21.81 -11.03
C SER A 189 4.27 -21.25 -10.84
N GLU A 190 5.06 -21.16 -11.91
CA GLU A 190 6.42 -20.64 -11.88
C GLU A 190 6.39 -19.11 -11.91
N PHE A 191 5.63 -18.52 -12.82
CA PHE A 191 5.52 -17.06 -12.96
C PHE A 191 4.98 -16.40 -11.69
N ILE A 192 3.91 -16.91 -11.09
CA ILE A 192 3.26 -16.22 -9.96
C ILE A 192 4.07 -16.27 -8.67
N ARG A 193 4.97 -17.24 -8.51
CA ARG A 193 5.91 -17.30 -7.38
C ARG A 193 7.21 -16.54 -7.64
N HIS A 194 7.50 -16.24 -8.91
CA HIS A 194 8.73 -15.54 -9.25
C HIS A 194 8.66 -14.06 -8.86
N VAL A 195 9.69 -13.58 -8.16
CA VAL A 195 9.74 -12.19 -7.68
C VAL A 195 9.57 -11.16 -8.80
N HIS A 196 10.14 -11.42 -9.99
CA HIS A 196 9.99 -10.58 -11.18
C HIS A 196 8.82 -11.01 -12.07
N GLY A 197 8.60 -12.32 -12.26
CA GLY A 197 7.58 -12.84 -13.16
C GLY A 197 6.17 -12.45 -12.68
N SER A 198 5.94 -12.44 -11.36
CA SER A 198 4.67 -12.00 -10.78
C SER A 198 4.33 -10.54 -11.09
N HIS A 199 5.31 -9.66 -11.30
CA HIS A 199 5.06 -8.28 -11.71
C HIS A 199 4.62 -8.23 -13.17
N VAL A 200 5.24 -9.02 -14.05
CA VAL A 200 4.79 -9.17 -15.44
C VAL A 200 3.36 -9.69 -15.50
N VAL A 201 3.01 -10.73 -14.73
CA VAL A 201 1.62 -11.25 -14.67
C VAL A 201 0.63 -10.17 -14.19
N ARG A 202 0.99 -9.39 -13.16
CA ARG A 202 0.13 -8.31 -12.65
C ARG A 202 -0.06 -7.20 -13.69
N THR A 203 1.02 -6.81 -14.38
CA THR A 203 0.96 -5.80 -15.45
C THR A 203 0.13 -6.32 -16.63
N LEU A 204 0.29 -7.58 -17.03
CA LEU A 204 -0.52 -8.23 -18.06
C LEU A 204 -2.00 -8.23 -17.68
N MET A 205 -2.35 -8.61 -16.44
CA MET A 205 -3.73 -8.58 -15.94
C MET A 205 -4.35 -7.19 -16.04
N HIS A 206 -3.60 -6.16 -15.66
CA HIS A 206 -4.01 -4.76 -15.80
C HIS A 206 -4.24 -4.37 -17.27
N VAL A 207 -3.33 -4.77 -18.16
CA VAL A 207 -3.40 -4.48 -19.60
C VAL A 207 -4.59 -5.16 -20.26
N LEU A 208 -4.75 -6.48 -20.07
CA LEU A 208 -5.91 -7.23 -20.56
C LEU A 208 -7.23 -6.72 -19.96
N GLY A 209 -7.17 -6.13 -18.78
CA GLY A 209 -8.30 -5.48 -18.13
C GLY A 209 -8.65 -4.11 -18.70
N GLY A 210 -7.74 -3.42 -19.39
CA GLY A 210 -7.93 -2.03 -19.81
C GLY A 210 -7.88 -1.05 -18.64
N CYS A 211 -7.03 -1.30 -17.65
CA CYS A 211 -6.80 -0.37 -16.54
C CYS A 211 -5.39 -0.49 -15.97
N LEU A 212 -4.65 0.62 -15.86
CA LEU A 212 -3.25 0.63 -15.40
C LEU A 212 -3.04 1.57 -14.22
N GLY A 213 -2.17 1.18 -13.29
CA GLY A 213 -1.63 2.08 -12.28
C GLY A 213 -0.38 2.82 -12.81
N PRO A 214 0.12 3.81 -12.04
CA PRO A 214 1.37 4.49 -12.39
C PRO A 214 2.52 3.48 -12.59
N PRO A 215 3.53 3.81 -13.40
CA PRO A 215 4.75 3.01 -13.51
C PRO A 215 5.38 2.81 -12.15
N ARG A 216 5.94 1.62 -11.93
CA ARG A 216 6.73 1.36 -10.73
C ARG A 216 7.97 2.22 -10.79
N THR A 217 8.05 3.22 -9.92
CA THR A 217 9.32 3.89 -9.64
C THR A 217 10.02 3.09 -8.56
N GLU A 218 11.31 2.82 -8.75
CA GLU A 218 12.16 2.31 -7.66
C GLU A 218 11.96 3.22 -6.45
N ALA A 219 11.42 2.67 -5.36
CA ALA A 219 11.14 3.44 -4.16
C ALA A 219 12.44 4.08 -3.68
N ARG A 220 12.48 5.42 -3.63
CA ARG A 220 13.60 6.12 -2.99
C ARG A 220 13.72 5.62 -1.54
N PRO A 221 14.93 5.32 -1.04
CA PRO A 221 15.09 4.95 0.36
C PRO A 221 14.55 6.08 1.25
N GLY A 222 13.51 5.80 2.04
CA GLY A 222 12.95 6.75 3.02
C GLY A 222 11.57 7.33 2.70
N GLY A 223 10.97 7.03 1.56
CA GLY A 223 9.57 7.39 1.29
C GLY A 223 8.60 6.48 2.05
N LYS A 224 7.93 6.98 3.10
CA LYS A 224 6.72 6.31 3.61
C LYS A 224 5.65 6.39 2.53
N GLU A 225 5.54 5.37 1.68
CA GLU A 225 4.40 5.19 0.79
C GLU A 225 3.13 5.22 1.64
N ARG A 226 2.32 6.28 1.47
CA ARG A 226 0.98 6.32 2.03
C ARG A 226 0.23 5.15 1.40
N ARG A 227 -0.32 4.26 2.25
CA ARG A 227 -1.20 3.12 1.89
C ARG A 227 -2.52 3.61 1.29
N THR A 228 -2.45 4.35 0.21
CA THR A 228 -3.58 4.74 -0.64
C THR A 228 -3.60 3.75 -1.80
N ALA A 229 -4.76 3.19 -2.10
CA ALA A 229 -4.90 2.30 -3.25
C ALA A 229 -4.37 3.02 -4.52
N PRO A 230 -3.58 2.37 -5.38
CA PRO A 230 -3.08 2.99 -6.59
C PRO A 230 -4.25 3.52 -7.42
N GLN A 231 -4.18 4.78 -7.85
CA GLN A 231 -5.16 5.30 -8.81
C GLN A 231 -4.96 4.59 -10.14
N LEU A 232 -6.00 3.89 -10.60
CA LEU A 232 -6.01 3.21 -11.88
C LEU A 232 -6.64 4.12 -12.93
N THR A 233 -5.97 4.26 -14.08
CA THR A 233 -6.50 4.91 -15.27
C THR A 233 -7.05 3.85 -16.22
N ASP A 234 -8.23 4.11 -16.77
CA ASP A 234 -8.85 3.22 -17.76
C ASP A 234 -8.42 3.61 -19.19
N PHE A 235 -8.39 2.62 -20.07
CA PHE A 235 -8.17 2.79 -21.51
C PHE A 235 -8.94 1.69 -22.28
N GLU A 236 -9.10 1.85 -23.59
CA GLU A 236 -9.77 0.87 -24.44
C GLU A 236 -8.87 -0.32 -24.78
N ILE A 237 -9.48 -1.46 -25.07
CA ILE A 237 -8.75 -2.71 -25.33
C ILE A 237 -9.35 -3.46 -26.52
N PRO A 238 -8.55 -4.27 -27.22
CA PRO A 238 -9.04 -5.20 -28.22
C PRO A 238 -10.06 -6.20 -27.65
N THR A 239 -10.95 -6.70 -28.51
CA THR A 239 -11.94 -7.71 -28.12
C THR A 239 -11.26 -9.03 -27.67
N SER A 240 -10.12 -9.38 -28.27
CA SER A 240 -9.34 -10.57 -27.91
C SER A 240 -8.93 -10.57 -26.43
N PHE A 241 -8.57 -9.41 -25.88
CA PHE A 241 -8.13 -9.25 -24.48
C PHE A 241 -9.25 -9.58 -23.50
N TRP A 242 -10.50 -9.36 -23.89
CA TRP A 242 -11.64 -9.74 -23.08
C TRP A 242 -11.72 -11.26 -22.89
N TYR A 243 -11.48 -12.03 -23.94
CA TYR A 243 -11.45 -13.50 -23.83
C TYR A 243 -10.19 -13.96 -23.10
N GLU A 244 -9.04 -13.38 -23.42
CA GLU A 244 -7.76 -13.77 -22.84
C GLU A 244 -7.70 -13.50 -21.33
N LEU A 245 -8.24 -12.38 -20.83
CA LEU A 245 -8.34 -12.12 -19.39
C LEU A 245 -9.08 -13.25 -18.66
N LYS A 246 -10.15 -13.78 -19.26
CA LYS A 246 -10.90 -14.90 -18.68
C LYS A 246 -10.03 -16.15 -18.67
N SER A 247 -9.42 -16.52 -19.80
CA SER A 247 -8.53 -17.67 -19.91
C SER A 247 -7.39 -17.61 -18.89
N LEU A 248 -6.75 -16.44 -18.73
CA LEU A 248 -5.68 -16.23 -17.77
C LEU A 248 -6.18 -16.41 -16.34
N THR A 249 -7.34 -15.86 -15.99
CA THR A 249 -7.91 -16.07 -14.63
C THR A 249 -8.24 -17.53 -14.34
N GLU A 250 -8.68 -18.30 -15.34
CA GLU A 250 -8.97 -19.73 -15.19
C GLU A 250 -7.70 -20.52 -14.91
N ALA A 251 -6.64 -20.31 -15.70
CA ALA A 251 -5.32 -20.94 -15.48
C ALA A 251 -4.69 -20.56 -14.13
N LEU A 252 -4.82 -19.30 -13.71
CA LEU A 252 -4.35 -18.87 -12.38
C LEU A 252 -5.11 -19.58 -11.25
N MET A 253 -6.42 -19.76 -11.39
CA MET A 253 -7.25 -20.42 -10.37
C MET A 253 -6.92 -21.90 -10.15
N GLU A 254 -6.31 -22.59 -11.12
CA GLU A 254 -5.76 -23.95 -10.94
C GLU A 254 -4.63 -23.99 -9.90
N ASN A 255 -4.03 -22.83 -9.60
CA ASN A 255 -2.93 -22.65 -8.67
C ASN A 255 -3.36 -21.88 -7.40
N ILE A 256 -4.64 -21.88 -7.06
CA ILE A 256 -5.19 -21.16 -5.90
C ILE A 256 -4.46 -21.46 -4.59
N GLN A 257 -3.95 -22.68 -4.41
CA GLN A 257 -3.17 -23.08 -3.24
C GLN A 257 -1.89 -22.26 -3.02
N LEU A 258 -1.31 -21.71 -4.09
CA LEU A 258 -0.14 -20.84 -3.98
C LEU A 258 -0.52 -19.47 -3.44
N SER A 259 -1.73 -18.98 -3.73
CA SER A 259 -2.22 -17.67 -3.29
C SER A 259 -2.32 -17.52 -1.76
N VAL A 260 -2.40 -18.65 -1.04
CA VAL A 260 -2.51 -18.65 0.44
C VAL A 260 -1.21 -19.04 1.14
N ARG A 261 -0.19 -19.51 0.40
CA ARG A 261 1.09 -19.98 0.96
C ARG A 261 2.27 -19.06 0.62
N ASP A 262 2.12 -18.27 -0.43
CA ASP A 262 3.19 -17.45 -0.99
C ASP A 262 2.69 -16.02 -1.19
N ALA A 263 3.38 -15.04 -0.57
CA ALA A 263 2.98 -13.65 -0.61
C ALA A 263 3.10 -13.03 -2.02
N VAL A 264 4.04 -13.52 -2.84
CA VAL A 264 4.24 -13.07 -4.22
C VAL A 264 3.06 -13.54 -5.08
N ALA A 265 2.68 -14.81 -4.94
CA ALA A 265 1.50 -15.35 -5.61
C ALA A 265 0.20 -14.69 -5.11
N SER A 266 0.08 -14.48 -3.79
CA SER A 266 -1.07 -13.76 -3.19
C SER A 266 -1.29 -12.40 -3.85
N ALA A 267 -0.23 -11.62 -4.09
CA ALA A 267 -0.33 -10.33 -4.76
C ALA A 267 -0.89 -10.43 -6.20
N VAL A 268 -0.59 -11.51 -6.94
CA VAL A 268 -1.18 -11.75 -8.27
C VAL A 268 -2.70 -11.94 -8.16
N PHE A 269 -3.16 -12.72 -7.18
CA PHE A 269 -4.59 -12.94 -6.97
C PHE A 269 -5.32 -11.68 -6.47
N GLN A 270 -4.66 -10.86 -5.66
CA GLN A 270 -5.19 -9.56 -5.25
C GLN A 270 -5.36 -8.62 -6.47
N THR A 271 -4.36 -8.56 -7.37
CA THR A 271 -4.48 -7.82 -8.64
C THR A 271 -5.59 -8.39 -9.52
N MET A 272 -5.68 -9.71 -9.64
CA MET A 272 -6.74 -10.39 -10.40
C MET A 272 -8.13 -9.97 -9.91
N LEU A 273 -8.37 -10.01 -8.60
CA LEU A 273 -9.65 -9.59 -8.01
C LEU A 273 -9.90 -8.09 -8.23
N THR A 274 -8.89 -7.24 -8.10
CA THR A 274 -8.99 -5.79 -8.30
C THR A 274 -9.38 -5.44 -9.74
N VAL A 275 -8.67 -6.00 -10.72
CA VAL A 275 -8.95 -5.80 -12.15
C VAL A 275 -10.33 -6.33 -12.50
N CYS A 276 -10.65 -7.57 -12.08
CA CYS A 276 -11.94 -8.17 -12.37
C CYS A 276 -13.09 -7.41 -11.68
N HIS A 277 -12.91 -6.91 -10.46
CA HIS A 277 -13.94 -6.12 -9.80
C HIS A 277 -14.28 -4.86 -10.60
N ARG A 278 -13.25 -4.17 -11.10
CA ARG A 278 -13.41 -2.93 -11.87
C ARG A 278 -13.98 -3.17 -13.27
N LYS A 279 -13.45 -4.14 -14.02
CA LYS A 279 -13.69 -4.29 -15.47
C LYS A 279 -14.52 -5.54 -15.83
N ARG A 280 -14.61 -6.54 -14.94
CA ARG A 280 -15.37 -7.79 -15.15
C ARG A 280 -16.16 -8.25 -13.90
N PRO A 281 -17.14 -7.47 -13.38
CA PRO A 281 -17.78 -7.75 -12.09
C PRO A 281 -18.41 -9.15 -11.96
N LYS A 282 -18.97 -9.69 -13.06
CA LYS A 282 -19.53 -11.05 -13.10
C LYS A 282 -18.46 -12.13 -12.90
N LEU A 283 -17.30 -11.97 -13.54
CA LEU A 283 -16.15 -12.86 -13.37
C LEU A 283 -15.59 -12.73 -11.95
N CYS A 284 -15.44 -11.51 -11.44
CA CYS A 284 -15.02 -11.28 -10.05
C CYS A 284 -15.90 -12.03 -9.05
N LYS A 285 -17.24 -11.98 -9.21
CA LYS A 285 -18.17 -12.73 -8.35
C LYS A 285 -17.93 -14.25 -8.39
N GLN A 286 -17.61 -14.81 -9.56
CA GLN A 286 -17.29 -16.23 -9.70
C GLN A 286 -15.95 -16.58 -9.03
N LEU A 287 -14.92 -15.74 -9.22
CA LEU A 287 -13.62 -15.90 -8.59
C LEU A 287 -13.72 -15.83 -7.06
N LEU A 288 -14.43 -14.85 -6.51
CA LEU A 288 -14.68 -14.71 -5.06
C LEU A 288 -15.36 -15.95 -4.48
N LYS A 289 -16.36 -16.51 -5.20
CA LYS A 289 -17.03 -17.74 -4.79
C LYS A 289 -16.03 -18.90 -4.71
N ARG A 290 -15.25 -19.13 -5.77
CA ARG A 290 -14.24 -20.21 -5.81
C ARG A 290 -13.15 -20.05 -4.75
N ILE A 291 -12.68 -18.83 -4.52
CA ILE A 291 -11.69 -18.55 -3.47
C ILE A 291 -12.28 -18.83 -2.09
N THR A 292 -13.53 -18.42 -1.85
CA THR A 292 -14.22 -18.71 -0.59
C THR A 292 -14.40 -20.20 -0.39
N GLU A 293 -14.87 -20.93 -1.41
CA GLU A 293 -15.02 -22.40 -1.36
C GLU A 293 -13.70 -23.09 -1.06
N TYR A 294 -12.59 -22.65 -1.67
CA TYR A 294 -11.26 -23.17 -1.34
C TYR A 294 -10.90 -22.90 0.11
N LEU A 295 -10.95 -21.64 0.58
CA LEU A 295 -10.56 -21.27 1.94
C LEU A 295 -11.42 -21.95 3.03
N THR A 296 -12.69 -22.19 2.74
CA THR A 296 -13.66 -22.74 3.70
C THR A 296 -13.82 -24.26 3.58
N GLY A 297 -13.38 -24.88 2.49
CA GLY A 297 -13.49 -26.32 2.23
C GLY A 297 -12.39 -27.18 2.86
N HIS A 298 -11.41 -26.57 3.54
CA HIS A 298 -10.35 -27.32 4.23
C HIS A 298 -10.90 -28.03 5.48
N SER A 299 -10.26 -29.12 5.89
CA SER A 299 -10.63 -29.80 7.14
C SER A 299 -10.27 -28.92 8.35
N ALA A 300 -11.21 -28.79 9.28
CA ALA A 300 -10.99 -28.19 10.59
C ALA A 300 -11.63 -29.04 11.68
N ALA A 301 -11.28 -28.76 12.93
CA ALA A 301 -11.92 -29.41 14.08
C ALA A 301 -13.44 -29.15 14.05
N PRO A 302 -14.28 -30.09 14.54
CA PRO A 302 -15.72 -29.90 14.60
C PRO A 302 -16.10 -28.56 15.25
N GLY A 303 -16.91 -27.77 14.57
CA GLY A 303 -17.35 -26.45 15.04
C GLY A 303 -16.35 -25.31 14.86
N VAL A 304 -15.15 -25.57 14.34
CA VAL A 304 -14.13 -24.54 14.05
C VAL A 304 -14.09 -24.27 12.56
N SER A 305 -14.14 -23.00 12.18
CA SER A 305 -14.04 -22.58 10.79
C SER A 305 -12.58 -22.67 10.29
N PRO A 306 -12.30 -23.36 9.17
CA PRO A 306 -10.96 -23.39 8.57
C PRO A 306 -10.43 -22.01 8.19
N LEU A 307 -11.33 -21.08 7.88
CA LEU A 307 -11.00 -19.70 7.52
C LEU A 307 -10.22 -18.96 8.62
N LEU A 308 -10.42 -19.34 9.89
CA LEU A 308 -9.74 -18.70 11.03
C LEU A 308 -8.22 -18.88 10.99
N VAL A 309 -7.72 -19.98 10.43
CA VAL A 309 -6.28 -20.21 10.26
C VAL A 309 -5.73 -19.25 9.20
N PHE A 310 -6.39 -19.15 8.05
CA PHE A 310 -5.97 -18.27 6.96
C PHE A 310 -6.07 -16.78 7.32
N LEU A 311 -7.02 -16.40 8.18
CA LEU A 311 -7.11 -15.03 8.70
C LEU A 311 -5.92 -14.63 9.57
N LYS A 312 -5.26 -15.62 10.19
CA LYS A 312 -4.12 -15.42 11.08
C LYS A 312 -2.77 -15.59 10.39
N ASP A 313 -2.75 -16.05 9.14
CA ASP A 313 -1.53 -16.17 8.33
C ASP A 313 -1.25 -14.90 7.52
N GLN A 314 0.02 -14.50 7.45
CA GLN A 314 0.45 -13.24 6.85
C GLN A 314 0.20 -13.16 5.33
N ALA A 315 0.33 -14.27 4.59
CA ALA A 315 0.18 -14.27 3.15
C ALA A 315 -1.30 -14.32 2.75
N SER A 316 -2.08 -15.18 3.41
CA SER A 316 -3.51 -15.32 3.11
C SER A 316 -4.37 -14.19 3.69
N SER A 317 -3.97 -13.54 4.79
CA SER A 317 -4.74 -12.42 5.36
C SER A 317 -4.92 -11.29 4.34
N HIS A 318 -3.89 -10.94 3.59
CA HIS A 318 -3.97 -9.89 2.56
C HIS A 318 -4.89 -10.26 1.40
N LEU A 319 -4.88 -11.54 0.97
CA LEU A 319 -5.85 -12.02 -0.02
C LEU A 319 -7.28 -11.93 0.52
N ILE A 320 -7.49 -12.30 1.79
CA ILE A 320 -8.80 -12.24 2.45
C ILE A 320 -9.27 -10.80 2.60
N GLU A 321 -8.38 -9.85 2.93
CA GLU A 321 -8.68 -8.41 2.94
C GLU A 321 -9.23 -7.95 1.58
N THR A 322 -8.56 -8.30 0.48
CA THR A 322 -9.02 -7.97 -0.89
C THR A 322 -10.32 -8.69 -1.24
N MET A 323 -10.46 -9.97 -0.86
CA MET A 323 -11.69 -10.73 -1.06
C MET A 323 -12.87 -10.06 -0.36
N ILE A 324 -12.71 -9.64 0.89
CA ILE A 324 -13.74 -8.95 1.68
C ILE A 324 -14.09 -7.60 1.04
N GLN A 325 -13.09 -6.82 0.63
CA GLN A 325 -13.29 -5.51 0.01
C GLN A 325 -14.20 -5.57 -1.23
N PHE A 326 -14.06 -6.63 -2.04
CA PHE A 326 -14.85 -6.81 -3.27
C PHE A 326 -16.04 -7.75 -3.09
N SER A 327 -16.28 -8.25 -1.88
CA SER A 327 -17.38 -9.16 -1.59
C SER A 327 -18.73 -8.44 -1.67
N HIS A 328 -19.69 -9.13 -2.27
CA HIS A 328 -21.07 -8.67 -2.32
C HIS A 328 -21.81 -9.02 -1.03
N LYS A 329 -22.92 -8.32 -0.75
CA LYS A 329 -23.69 -8.42 0.50
C LYS A 329 -23.98 -9.84 0.99
N SER A 330 -24.34 -10.79 0.11
CA SER A 330 -24.61 -12.17 0.54
C SER A 330 -23.36 -12.88 1.00
N LEU A 331 -22.24 -12.72 0.28
CA LEU A 331 -20.98 -13.33 0.66
C LEU A 331 -20.46 -12.79 1.99
N LEU A 332 -20.51 -11.47 2.21
CA LEU A 332 -20.14 -10.85 3.50
C LEU A 332 -20.98 -11.41 4.65
N ARG A 333 -22.30 -11.49 4.46
CA ARG A 333 -23.22 -12.05 5.45
C ARG A 333 -22.89 -13.51 5.75
N ASP A 334 -22.61 -14.31 4.73
CA ASP A 334 -22.36 -15.74 4.88
C ASP A 334 -20.99 -16.01 5.53
N LEU A 335 -19.95 -15.24 5.16
CA LEU A 335 -18.66 -15.21 5.85
C LEU A 335 -18.84 -14.90 7.34
N TYR A 336 -19.53 -13.80 7.67
CA TYR A 336 -19.79 -13.45 9.06
C TYR A 336 -20.55 -14.57 9.80
N LYS A 337 -21.70 -15.00 9.26
CA LYS A 337 -22.61 -15.92 9.93
C LYS A 337 -22.00 -17.30 10.17
N HIS A 338 -21.25 -17.82 9.20
CA HIS A 338 -20.79 -19.21 9.21
C HIS A 338 -19.35 -19.38 9.69
N HIS A 339 -18.53 -18.33 9.61
CA HIS A 339 -17.09 -18.47 9.85
C HIS A 339 -16.52 -17.55 10.92
N LEU A 340 -17.13 -16.39 11.19
CA LEU A 340 -16.50 -15.34 12.02
C LEU A 340 -17.27 -14.99 13.28
N LYS A 341 -18.59 -15.17 13.28
CA LYS A 341 -19.44 -14.88 14.44
C LYS A 341 -18.93 -15.63 15.68
N GLY A 342 -18.81 -14.90 16.78
CA GLY A 342 -18.28 -15.37 18.06
C GLY A 342 -16.75 -15.35 18.18
N ASN A 343 -16.02 -14.94 17.14
CA ASN A 343 -14.56 -14.88 17.14
C ASN A 343 -14.01 -13.47 16.79
N LEU A 344 -14.87 -12.47 16.57
CA LEU A 344 -14.44 -11.18 16.05
C LEU A 344 -13.50 -10.43 17.00
N VAL A 345 -13.75 -10.49 18.31
CA VAL A 345 -12.86 -9.88 19.31
C VAL A 345 -11.50 -10.55 19.32
N ASP A 346 -11.44 -11.88 19.32
CA ASP A 346 -10.17 -12.63 19.28
C ASP A 346 -9.37 -12.34 18.01
N LEU A 347 -10.06 -12.22 16.87
CA LEU A 347 -9.45 -11.85 15.59
C LEU A 347 -8.97 -10.39 15.60
N ALA A 348 -9.73 -9.48 16.21
CA ALA A 348 -9.34 -8.08 16.37
C ALA A 348 -8.13 -7.89 17.29
N LEU A 349 -7.93 -8.77 18.27
CA LEU A 349 -6.76 -8.79 19.16
C LEU A 349 -5.51 -9.40 18.50
N HIS A 350 -5.68 -10.17 17.42
CA HIS A 350 -4.58 -10.83 16.73
C HIS A 350 -3.76 -9.87 15.86
N ALA A 351 -2.43 -9.95 15.92
CA ALA A 351 -1.51 -9.07 15.21
C ALA A 351 -1.69 -9.05 13.68
N ILE A 352 -2.20 -10.14 13.09
CA ILE A 352 -2.46 -10.26 11.65
C ILE A 352 -3.95 -10.15 11.32
N ALA A 353 -4.83 -10.77 12.14
CA ALA A 353 -6.23 -10.92 11.76
C ALA A 353 -7.04 -9.64 11.97
N ASN A 354 -6.52 -8.67 12.74
CA ASN A 354 -7.16 -7.38 12.93
C ASN A 354 -7.35 -6.61 11.60
N PHE A 355 -6.50 -6.81 10.59
CA PHE A 355 -6.62 -6.13 9.29
C PHE A 355 -7.82 -6.65 8.46
N PRO A 356 -8.00 -7.97 8.26
CA PRO A 356 -9.25 -8.51 7.73
C PRO A 356 -10.50 -8.06 8.49
N ILE A 357 -10.46 -7.94 9.82
CA ILE A 357 -11.60 -7.42 10.61
C ILE A 357 -11.90 -5.97 10.26
N GLN A 358 -10.88 -5.11 10.15
CA GLN A 358 -11.08 -3.74 9.66
C GLN A 358 -11.78 -3.74 8.29
N ARG A 359 -11.30 -4.54 7.33
CA ARG A 359 -11.92 -4.63 6.00
C ARG A 359 -13.36 -5.13 6.07
N LEU A 360 -13.65 -6.12 6.93
CA LEU A 360 -14.99 -6.65 7.11
C LEU A 360 -15.94 -5.61 7.67
N THR A 361 -15.52 -4.89 8.71
CA THR A 361 -16.28 -3.81 9.34
C THR A 361 -16.62 -2.73 8.33
N ALA A 362 -15.62 -2.28 7.56
CA ALA A 362 -15.80 -1.31 6.47
C ALA A 362 -16.82 -1.78 5.42
N ALA A 363 -16.61 -2.99 4.87
CA ALA A 363 -17.46 -3.54 3.82
C ALA A 363 -18.89 -3.83 4.32
N SER A 364 -19.06 -4.05 5.63
CA SER A 364 -20.35 -4.36 6.24
C SER A 364 -21.18 -3.11 6.57
N ALA A 365 -20.58 -1.92 6.66
CA ALA A 365 -21.23 -0.71 7.19
C ALA A 365 -22.64 -0.45 6.61
N LYS A 366 -22.83 -0.61 5.29
CA LYS A 366 -24.12 -0.39 4.62
C LYS A 366 -25.11 -1.56 4.71
N HIS A 367 -24.85 -2.55 5.55
CA HIS A 367 -25.58 -3.82 5.54
C HIS A 367 -26.15 -4.15 6.92
N LYS A 368 -27.34 -4.75 6.93
CA LYS A 368 -28.07 -5.09 8.18
C LYS A 368 -27.29 -5.97 9.17
N HIS A 369 -26.28 -6.70 8.72
CA HIS A 369 -25.46 -7.54 9.61
C HIS A 369 -24.37 -6.75 10.34
N PHE A 370 -24.10 -5.49 9.95
CA PHE A 370 -23.19 -4.58 10.65
C PHE A 370 -23.54 -4.47 12.13
N ILE A 371 -24.82 -4.33 12.48
CA ILE A 371 -25.28 -4.20 13.87
C ILE A 371 -24.79 -5.38 14.72
N ARG A 372 -24.90 -6.62 14.21
CA ARG A 372 -24.47 -7.82 14.94
C ARG A 372 -22.95 -7.93 15.04
N LEU A 373 -22.24 -7.50 13.99
CA LEU A 373 -20.78 -7.42 13.98
C LEU A 373 -20.29 -6.38 15.00
N PHE A 374 -20.95 -5.21 15.05
CA PHE A 374 -20.70 -4.14 16.01
C PHE A 374 -20.94 -4.63 17.44
N ASP A 375 -22.10 -5.23 17.70
CA ASP A 375 -22.49 -5.72 19.03
C ASP A 375 -21.49 -6.77 19.58
N GLU A 376 -20.77 -7.47 18.70
CA GLU A 376 -19.69 -8.39 19.09
C GLU A 376 -18.37 -7.65 19.33
N LEU A 377 -17.91 -6.81 18.39
CA LEU A 377 -16.64 -6.08 18.51
C LEU A 377 -16.63 -5.09 19.68
N VAL A 378 -17.78 -4.46 19.98
CA VAL A 378 -17.88 -3.43 21.03
C VAL A 378 -17.54 -4.00 22.42
N GLN A 379 -17.72 -5.31 22.62
CA GLN A 379 -17.40 -6.01 23.87
C GLN A 379 -15.89 -6.02 24.18
N GLY A 380 -15.03 -5.81 23.17
CA GLY A 380 -13.58 -5.88 23.29
C GLY A 380 -12.86 -4.55 23.10
N VAL A 381 -13.56 -3.41 23.04
CA VAL A 381 -12.95 -2.12 22.63
C VAL A 381 -11.72 -1.75 23.46
N GLU A 382 -11.81 -1.83 24.79
CA GLU A 382 -10.70 -1.48 25.68
C GLU A 382 -9.50 -2.42 25.50
N ALA A 383 -9.75 -3.74 25.40
CA ALA A 383 -8.70 -4.71 25.14
C ALA A 383 -8.02 -4.52 23.77
N ILE A 384 -8.82 -4.18 22.74
CA ILE A 384 -8.33 -3.89 21.38
C ILE A 384 -7.45 -2.63 21.39
N LEU A 385 -7.86 -1.56 22.08
CA LEU A 385 -7.05 -0.37 22.29
C LEU A 385 -5.74 -0.71 23.02
N ALA A 386 -5.82 -1.45 24.14
CA ALA A 386 -4.66 -1.85 24.92
C ALA A 386 -3.66 -2.71 24.12
N SER A 387 -4.15 -3.53 23.17
CA SER A 387 -3.32 -4.35 22.28
C SER A 387 -2.64 -3.57 21.14
N GLY A 388 -2.91 -2.27 20.98
CA GLY A 388 -2.33 -1.45 19.92
C GLY A 388 -3.11 -1.43 18.60
N HIS A 389 -4.23 -2.15 18.51
CA HIS A 389 -4.98 -2.32 17.25
C HIS A 389 -6.00 -1.21 17.00
N MET A 390 -5.54 0.04 17.13
CA MET A 390 -6.37 1.26 17.04
C MET A 390 -7.16 1.35 15.73
N GLY A 391 -6.62 0.79 14.64
CA GLY A 391 -7.28 0.74 13.34
C GLY A 391 -8.64 0.07 13.37
N VAL A 392 -8.85 -0.95 14.22
CA VAL A 392 -10.15 -1.62 14.39
C VAL A 392 -11.19 -0.65 14.96
N ILE A 393 -10.81 0.13 15.98
CA ILE A 393 -11.70 1.08 16.65
C ILE A 393 -12.03 2.26 15.75
N VAL A 394 -11.02 2.80 15.05
CA VAL A 394 -11.21 3.85 14.04
C VAL A 394 -12.18 3.37 12.97
N GLN A 395 -11.96 2.16 12.43
CA GLN A 395 -12.83 1.61 11.39
C GLN A 395 -14.26 1.35 11.89
N LEU A 396 -14.43 0.91 13.13
CA LEU A 396 -15.74 0.72 13.74
C LEU A 396 -16.50 2.06 13.85
N ALA A 397 -15.83 3.12 14.31
CA ALA A 397 -16.40 4.47 14.35
C ALA A 397 -16.73 5.01 12.95
N GLU A 398 -15.84 4.81 11.97
CA GLU A 398 -16.09 5.19 10.58
C GLU A 398 -17.32 4.47 10.00
N SER A 399 -17.49 3.18 10.32
CA SER A 399 -18.66 2.41 9.88
C SER A 399 -19.96 2.83 10.59
N CYS A 400 -19.91 3.25 11.87
CA CYS A 400 -21.06 3.88 12.54
C CYS A 400 -21.42 5.23 11.89
N ALA A 401 -20.43 6.02 11.50
CA ALA A 401 -20.65 7.27 10.78
C ALA A 401 -21.30 7.04 9.41
N GLU A 402 -20.79 6.08 8.63
CA GLU A 402 -21.29 5.77 7.29
C GLU A 402 -22.70 5.15 7.30
N SER A 403 -22.98 4.27 8.25
CA SER A 403 -24.27 3.58 8.37
C SER A 403 -25.36 4.44 9.02
N GLY A 404 -24.97 5.35 9.91
CA GLY A 404 -25.90 6.06 10.79
C GLY A 404 -26.43 5.21 11.95
N GLU A 405 -25.88 4.01 12.15
CA GLU A 405 -26.26 3.03 13.18
C GLU A 405 -25.22 3.01 14.31
N ARG A 406 -25.66 2.67 15.53
CA ARG A 406 -24.79 2.46 16.70
C ARG A 406 -23.86 3.64 17.09
N GLN A 407 -24.22 4.86 16.71
CA GLN A 407 -23.41 6.06 16.96
C GLN A 407 -23.33 6.38 18.47
N ASP A 408 -24.47 6.34 19.16
CA ASP A 408 -24.54 6.64 20.59
C ASP A 408 -23.83 5.55 21.40
N GLU A 409 -24.06 4.28 21.08
CA GLU A 409 -23.40 3.14 21.71
C GLU A 409 -21.88 3.18 21.52
N MET A 410 -21.41 3.55 20.33
CA MET A 410 -19.97 3.73 20.08
C MET A 410 -19.39 4.85 20.95
N MET A 411 -20.08 6.00 21.03
CA MET A 411 -19.61 7.12 21.85
C MET A 411 -19.56 6.75 23.34
N GLN A 412 -20.60 6.08 23.86
CA GLN A 412 -20.63 5.62 25.25
C GLN A 412 -19.52 4.60 25.55
N CYS A 413 -19.29 3.64 24.64
CA CYS A 413 -18.22 2.67 24.80
C CYS A 413 -16.83 3.34 24.82
N LEU A 414 -16.61 4.37 23.99
CA LEU A 414 -15.37 5.14 24.02
C LEU A 414 -15.21 5.92 25.33
N LEU A 415 -16.26 6.58 25.82
CA LEU A 415 -16.20 7.27 27.12
C LEU A 415 -15.82 6.30 28.25
N GLN A 416 -16.35 5.08 28.22
CA GLN A 416 -16.00 4.02 29.17
C GLN A 416 -14.54 3.60 29.00
N ALA A 417 -14.12 3.22 27.79
CA ALA A 417 -12.75 2.75 27.52
C ALA A 417 -11.66 3.80 27.79
N PHE A 418 -12.00 5.10 27.71
CA PHE A 418 -11.09 6.20 28.05
C PHE A 418 -11.25 6.71 29.48
N HIS A 419 -12.06 6.02 30.31
CA HIS A 419 -12.33 6.33 31.72
C HIS A 419 -12.88 7.74 31.98
N CYS A 420 -13.63 8.27 31.03
CA CYS A 420 -14.29 9.57 31.14
C CYS A 420 -15.81 9.48 31.14
N ALA A 421 -16.42 8.29 31.18
CA ALA A 421 -17.88 8.13 31.28
C ALA A 421 -18.47 8.63 32.59
N GLU A 422 -17.81 8.34 33.72
CA GLU A 422 -18.27 8.74 35.06
C GLU A 422 -17.13 9.37 35.88
N PRO A 423 -17.42 10.43 36.67
CA PRO A 423 -18.67 11.21 36.67
C PRO A 423 -18.86 11.96 35.35
N GLY A 424 -20.10 12.25 34.96
CA GLY A 424 -20.41 12.96 33.69
C GLY A 424 -19.67 14.30 33.47
N SER A 425 -19.18 14.94 34.54
CA SER A 425 -18.25 16.08 34.44
C SER A 425 -16.95 15.78 33.67
N ARG A 426 -16.54 14.51 33.53
CA ARG A 426 -15.36 14.10 32.75
C ARG A 426 -15.62 14.11 31.24
N HIS A 427 -16.88 14.18 30.78
CA HIS A 427 -17.20 14.18 29.34
C HIS A 427 -16.54 15.34 28.58
N VAL A 428 -16.35 16.49 29.24
CA VAL A 428 -15.66 17.66 28.64
C VAL A 428 -14.16 17.41 28.40
N SER A 429 -13.60 16.32 28.90
CA SER A 429 -12.22 15.91 28.63
C SER A 429 -12.11 14.89 27.49
N CYS A 430 -13.19 14.48 26.81
CA CYS A 430 -13.12 13.39 25.84
C CYS A 430 -12.19 13.64 24.65
N LEU A 431 -12.14 14.86 24.09
CA LEU A 431 -11.28 15.16 22.94
C LEU A 431 -9.78 14.98 23.20
N PRO A 432 -9.16 15.58 24.22
CA PRO A 432 -7.74 15.38 24.48
C PRO A 432 -7.39 13.91 24.72
N LEU A 433 -8.27 13.14 25.37
CA LEU A 433 -8.09 11.70 25.58
C LEU A 433 -8.14 10.90 24.27
N PHE A 434 -9.15 11.15 23.43
CA PHE A 434 -9.28 10.48 22.13
C PHE A 434 -8.14 10.83 21.18
N MET A 435 -7.70 12.09 21.15
CA MET A 435 -6.61 12.53 20.28
C MET A 435 -5.25 11.98 20.72
N SER A 436 -4.99 11.90 22.03
CA SER A 436 -3.76 11.34 22.57
C SER A 436 -3.78 9.81 22.64
N LEU A 437 -4.97 9.20 22.57
CA LEU A 437 -5.22 7.79 22.86
C LEU A 437 -4.77 7.37 24.26
N LEU A 438 -4.97 8.25 25.25
CA LEU A 438 -4.66 8.02 26.66
C LEU A 438 -5.94 8.01 27.49
N THR A 439 -6.02 7.10 28.46
CA THR A 439 -7.11 7.10 29.45
C THR A 439 -7.02 8.33 30.36
N TYR A 440 -8.13 8.69 31.00
CA TYR A 440 -8.24 9.86 31.86
C TYR A 440 -7.12 9.93 32.91
N GLU A 441 -6.85 8.83 33.61
CA GLU A 441 -5.86 8.76 34.67
C GLU A 441 -4.44 8.94 34.16
N VAL A 442 -4.13 8.36 32.99
CA VAL A 442 -2.81 8.48 32.36
C VAL A 442 -2.57 9.89 31.84
N TYR A 443 -3.57 10.50 31.20
CA TYR A 443 -3.46 11.86 30.67
C TYR A 443 -3.30 12.90 31.79
N TYR A 444 -4.13 12.83 32.83
CA TYR A 444 -4.11 13.80 33.93
C TYR A 444 -3.14 13.44 35.06
N GLN A 445 -2.39 12.33 34.95
CA GLN A 445 -1.47 11.83 35.98
C GLN A 445 -2.16 11.67 37.35
N SER A 446 -3.41 11.21 37.33
CA SER A 446 -4.24 11.09 38.52
C SER A 446 -3.97 9.76 39.23
N GLU A 447 -2.83 9.62 39.90
CA GLU A 447 -2.67 8.55 40.89
C GLU A 447 -3.52 8.86 42.12
N ALA A 448 -4.67 8.18 42.27
CA ALA A 448 -5.43 7.86 43.49
C ALA A 448 -5.47 8.86 44.68
N ALA A 449 -5.28 10.17 44.46
CA ALA A 449 -5.47 11.18 45.48
C ALA A 449 -6.87 11.76 45.33
N GLU A 450 -7.79 11.23 46.14
CA GLU A 450 -9.11 11.82 46.34
C GLU A 450 -8.95 13.31 46.69
N GLY A 451 -9.51 14.18 45.84
CA GLY A 451 -9.63 15.60 46.11
C GLY A 451 -8.40 16.45 45.74
N SER A 452 -8.14 16.65 44.45
CA SER A 452 -7.45 17.88 44.03
C SER A 452 -7.91 18.33 42.64
N THR A 453 -7.97 19.66 42.48
CA THR A 453 -8.30 20.40 41.26
C THR A 453 -7.58 19.86 40.03
N GLN A 454 -8.32 19.70 38.93
CA GLN A 454 -7.78 19.28 37.62
C GLN A 454 -6.51 20.07 37.30
N LYS A 455 -5.37 19.38 37.23
CA LYS A 455 -4.14 19.99 36.74
C LYS A 455 -4.31 20.17 35.23
N GLU A 456 -4.17 21.39 34.73
CA GLU A 456 -4.14 21.64 33.29
C GLU A 456 -2.92 20.91 32.71
N VAL A 457 -3.17 19.77 32.04
CA VAL A 457 -2.14 19.04 31.30
C VAL A 457 -2.24 19.47 29.84
N PRO A 458 -1.20 20.15 29.30
CA PRO A 458 -1.24 20.64 27.93
C PRO A 458 -1.29 19.47 26.95
N LEU A 459 -2.00 19.67 25.84
CA LEU A 459 -2.06 18.73 24.73
C LEU A 459 -0.71 18.75 24.00
N THR A 460 0.23 17.90 24.40
CA THR A 460 1.59 17.88 23.83
C THR A 460 1.75 17.03 22.58
N SER A 461 0.85 16.08 22.34
CA SER A 461 0.94 15.17 21.19
C SER A 461 -0.42 14.68 20.72
N ILE A 462 -0.61 14.65 19.41
CA ILE A 462 -1.82 14.11 18.75
C ILE A 462 -1.42 12.85 17.99
N CYS A 463 -2.03 11.73 18.35
CA CYS A 463 -1.82 10.47 17.66
C CYS A 463 -2.58 10.46 16.33
N TYR A 464 -1.97 9.90 15.28
CA TYR A 464 -2.62 9.76 13.97
C TYR A 464 -3.96 9.02 14.06
N HIS A 465 -4.02 7.89 14.78
CA HIS A 465 -5.25 7.13 14.95
C HIS A 465 -6.27 7.87 15.82
N GLY A 466 -5.81 8.62 16.84
CA GLY A 466 -6.68 9.48 17.65
C GLY A 466 -7.33 10.59 16.82
N SER A 467 -6.56 11.26 15.97
CA SER A 467 -7.09 12.24 15.01
C SER A 467 -8.10 11.62 14.05
N ARG A 468 -7.80 10.44 13.47
CA ARG A 468 -8.74 9.72 12.60
C ARG A 468 -10.03 9.33 13.31
N LEU A 469 -9.93 8.86 14.56
CA LEU A 469 -11.09 8.53 15.40
C LEU A 469 -11.98 9.76 15.57
N VAL A 470 -11.43 10.89 16.02
CA VAL A 470 -12.22 12.10 16.23
C VAL A 470 -12.83 12.61 14.91
N GLN A 471 -12.11 12.54 13.80
CA GLN A 471 -12.66 12.88 12.48
C GLN A 471 -13.84 11.98 12.07
N ALA A 472 -13.86 10.72 12.47
CA ALA A 472 -14.99 9.82 12.26
C ALA A 472 -16.17 10.19 13.17
N LEU A 473 -15.92 10.42 14.46
CA LEU A 473 -16.95 10.82 15.43
C LEU A 473 -17.58 12.18 15.09
N ALA A 474 -16.81 13.11 14.52
CA ALA A 474 -17.31 14.40 14.06
C ALA A 474 -18.40 14.30 12.97
N LYS A 475 -18.54 13.14 12.31
CA LYS A 475 -19.58 12.86 11.33
C LYS A 475 -20.85 12.24 11.94
N PHE A 476 -20.88 11.98 13.26
CA PHE A 476 -22.06 11.49 13.93
C PHE A 476 -23.15 12.57 13.98
N LYS A 477 -24.41 12.14 14.12
CA LYS A 477 -25.56 13.05 14.22
C LYS A 477 -25.48 13.89 15.50
N GLU A 478 -25.18 13.23 16.62
CA GLU A 478 -24.99 13.87 17.93
C GLU A 478 -23.50 14.14 18.18
N ARG A 479 -23.17 15.40 18.52
CA ARG A 479 -21.78 15.89 18.63
C ARG A 479 -21.57 16.80 19.84
N SER A 480 -22.60 17.01 20.65
CA SER A 480 -22.59 17.91 21.80
C SER A 480 -21.42 17.65 22.73
N LEU A 481 -21.09 16.37 23.00
CA LEU A 481 -19.95 16.00 23.85
C LEU A 481 -18.60 16.46 23.26
N LEU A 482 -18.39 16.23 21.96
CA LEU A 482 -17.16 16.67 21.27
C LEU A 482 -17.05 18.19 21.25
N LEU A 483 -18.13 18.89 20.92
CA LEU A 483 -18.14 20.35 20.88
C LEU A 483 -18.02 20.98 22.26
N SER A 484 -18.57 20.36 23.29
CA SER A 484 -18.41 20.80 24.68
C SER A 484 -16.97 20.63 25.12
N SER A 485 -16.36 19.49 24.82
CA SER A 485 -14.95 19.24 25.10
C SER A 485 -14.02 20.22 24.36
N LEU A 486 -14.34 20.56 23.11
CA LEU A 486 -13.58 21.55 22.33
C LEU A 486 -13.62 22.94 22.97
N ARG A 487 -14.79 23.35 23.48
CA ARG A 487 -15.00 24.67 24.12
C ARG A 487 -14.26 24.82 25.45
N THR A 488 -13.98 23.71 26.13
CA THR A 488 -13.27 23.70 27.42
C THR A 488 -11.76 23.57 27.27
N MET A 489 -11.23 23.38 26.05
CA MET A 489 -9.79 23.37 25.81
C MET A 489 -9.17 24.75 26.03
N SER A 490 -7.96 24.79 26.59
CA SER A 490 -7.23 26.04 26.80
C SER A 490 -6.82 26.68 25.46
N PRO A 491 -6.56 28.01 25.41
CA PRO A 491 -6.04 28.65 24.20
C PRO A 491 -4.74 28.03 23.67
N ALA A 492 -3.89 27.51 24.57
CA ALA A 492 -2.64 26.84 24.20
C ALA A 492 -2.90 25.48 23.53
N ASP A 493 -3.86 24.71 24.04
CA ASP A 493 -4.25 23.42 23.44
C ASP A 493 -4.92 23.62 22.08
N LEU A 494 -5.76 24.65 21.95
CA LEU A 494 -6.38 25.01 20.66
C LEU A 494 -5.34 25.44 19.63
N LEU A 495 -4.31 26.20 20.04
CA LEU A 495 -3.19 26.55 19.17
C LEU A 495 -2.41 25.31 18.74
N THR A 496 -2.15 24.39 19.66
CA THR A 496 -1.46 23.12 19.36
C THR A 496 -2.28 22.27 18.39
N LEU A 497 -3.59 22.14 18.65
CA LEU A 497 -4.52 21.46 17.77
C LEU A 497 -4.52 22.06 16.37
N ALA A 498 -4.58 23.39 16.24
CA ALA A 498 -4.59 24.07 14.95
C ALA A 498 -3.26 23.97 14.18
N SER A 499 -2.13 23.89 14.90
CA SER A 499 -0.78 23.90 14.31
C SER A 499 -0.23 22.51 14.01
N ASP A 500 -0.82 21.46 14.60
CA ASP A 500 -0.42 20.07 14.34
C ASP A 500 -1.01 19.55 13.01
N PRO A 501 -0.23 18.82 12.18
CA PRO A 501 -0.74 18.27 10.92
C PRO A 501 -1.93 17.33 11.08
N ALA A 502 -2.00 16.52 12.14
CA ALA A 502 -3.14 15.64 12.41
C ALA A 502 -4.25 16.39 13.16
N GLY A 503 -3.89 17.33 14.04
CA GLY A 503 -4.81 18.16 14.81
C GLY A 503 -5.62 19.13 13.96
N SER A 504 -5.00 19.76 12.95
CA SER A 504 -5.68 20.69 12.06
C SER A 504 -6.84 20.02 11.29
N HIS A 505 -6.69 18.74 10.93
CA HIS A 505 -7.76 17.94 10.34
C HIS A 505 -8.91 17.65 11.33
N VAL A 506 -8.61 17.47 12.62
CA VAL A 506 -9.64 17.33 13.67
C VAL A 506 -10.43 18.62 13.81
N LEU A 507 -9.73 19.74 13.94
CA LEU A 507 -10.36 21.06 14.08
C LEU A 507 -11.24 21.37 12.86
N GLN A 508 -10.73 21.11 11.66
CA GLN A 508 -11.47 21.24 10.42
C GLN A 508 -12.74 20.37 10.45
N ALA A 509 -12.63 19.09 10.82
CA ALA A 509 -13.77 18.18 10.86
C ALA A 509 -14.85 18.64 11.85
N LEU A 510 -14.48 19.14 13.03
CA LEU A 510 -15.43 19.59 14.05
C LEU A 510 -16.13 20.91 13.67
N ILE A 511 -15.44 21.83 12.98
CA ILE A 511 -15.97 23.15 12.62
C ILE A 511 -16.70 23.16 11.26
N THR A 512 -16.32 22.32 10.30
CA THR A 512 -16.94 22.36 8.96
C THR A 512 -18.18 21.49 8.82
N THR A 513 -18.29 20.43 9.61
CA THR A 513 -19.47 19.54 9.58
C THR A 513 -20.73 20.20 10.16
N SER A 514 -20.69 21.46 10.58
CA SER A 514 -21.84 22.25 11.06
C SER A 514 -22.61 22.97 9.96
N SER A 515 -22.21 22.90 8.68
CA SER A 515 -22.80 23.75 7.63
C SER A 515 -24.07 23.23 6.94
N ASP A 516 -24.61 22.05 7.29
CA ASP A 516 -25.80 21.53 6.60
C ASP A 516 -27.15 21.92 7.23
N LYS A 517 -27.18 22.62 8.37
CA LYS A 517 -28.43 23.20 8.92
C LYS A 517 -28.19 24.51 9.68
N GLY A 518 -28.31 25.64 8.98
CA GLY A 518 -28.59 26.98 9.54
C GLY A 518 -27.43 27.68 10.29
N PRO A 519 -27.41 29.03 10.34
CA PRO A 519 -26.28 29.77 10.87
C PRO A 519 -26.34 29.78 12.40
N VAL A 520 -25.46 29.01 13.05
CA VAL A 520 -25.07 29.26 14.44
C VAL A 520 -23.61 29.70 14.41
N CYS A 521 -23.42 31.02 14.51
CA CYS A 521 -22.10 31.64 14.66
C CYS A 521 -21.38 31.11 15.91
N PRO A 522 -20.17 30.54 15.79
CA PRO A 522 -19.32 30.28 16.95
C PRO A 522 -18.52 31.55 17.26
N ASN A 523 -19.12 32.50 17.98
CA ASN A 523 -18.46 33.76 18.37
C ASN A 523 -17.26 33.57 19.34
N GLY A 524 -17.02 32.36 19.87
CA GLY A 524 -15.90 32.11 20.78
C GLY A 524 -14.53 31.87 20.11
N LEU A 525 -14.48 31.57 18.80
CA LEU A 525 -13.21 31.27 18.10
C LEU A 525 -12.65 32.45 17.31
N LEU A 526 -13.47 33.46 17.02
CA LEU A 526 -13.05 34.68 16.31
C LEU A 526 -12.34 35.70 17.21
N GLU A 527 -12.52 35.64 18.53
CA GLU A 527 -11.86 36.56 19.47
C GLU A 527 -10.37 36.24 19.70
N ALA A 528 -9.92 35.02 19.41
CA ALA A 528 -8.49 34.68 19.43
C ALA A 528 -7.70 35.29 18.27
N ARG A 529 -8.38 35.78 17.21
CA ARG A 529 -7.75 36.55 16.13
C ARG A 529 -7.70 38.06 16.40
N GLN A 530 -8.50 38.56 17.33
CA GLN A 530 -8.59 40.01 17.61
C GLN A 530 -7.80 40.44 18.86
N SER A 531 -7.30 39.51 19.67
CA SER A 531 -6.39 39.80 20.78
C SER A 531 -4.92 39.68 20.36
N GLY A 532 -4.43 40.66 19.60
CA GLY A 532 -3.08 41.23 19.81
C GLY A 532 -1.81 40.40 19.54
N ALA A 533 -1.85 39.28 18.82
CA ALA A 533 -0.63 38.53 18.46
C ALA A 533 -0.14 38.74 17.00
N GLY A 534 -0.90 39.47 16.17
CA GLY A 534 -0.58 39.69 14.75
C GLY A 534 0.60 40.65 14.48
N SER A 535 0.97 41.50 15.44
CA SER A 535 1.98 42.55 15.19
C SER A 535 3.44 42.08 15.42
N ARG A 536 3.66 40.98 16.16
CA ARG A 536 5.02 40.49 16.47
C ARG A 536 5.60 39.52 15.43
N VAL A 537 4.75 38.81 14.68
CA VAL A 537 5.21 37.84 13.67
C VAL A 537 5.64 38.55 12.37
N GLU A 538 4.94 39.60 11.97
CA GLU A 538 5.31 40.43 10.82
C GLU A 538 6.60 41.26 11.06
N GLN A 539 6.85 41.70 12.31
CA GLN A 539 8.10 42.38 12.65
C GLN A 539 9.32 41.45 12.66
N LEU A 540 9.16 40.17 13.02
CA LEU A 540 10.26 39.19 13.02
C LEU A 540 10.58 38.70 11.60
N HIS A 541 9.58 38.58 10.72
CA HIS A 541 9.81 38.24 9.30
C HIS A 541 10.52 39.38 8.55
N SER A 542 10.14 40.64 8.81
CA SER A 542 10.77 41.81 8.17
C SER A 542 12.21 42.07 8.63
N GLN A 543 12.57 41.71 9.88
CA GLN A 543 13.94 41.82 10.38
C GLN A 543 14.86 40.69 9.85
N SER A 544 14.32 39.50 9.61
CA SER A 544 15.05 38.37 9.00
C SER A 544 15.43 38.66 7.53
N GLU A 545 14.50 39.20 6.74
CA GLU A 545 14.74 39.52 5.32
C GLU A 545 15.72 40.68 5.12
N LYS A 546 15.73 41.68 6.01
CA LYS A 546 16.72 42.77 5.99
C LYS A 546 18.13 42.30 6.37
N LYS A 547 18.26 41.29 7.23
CA LYS A 547 19.55 40.71 7.64
C LYS A 547 20.11 39.74 6.58
N HIS A 548 19.25 39.15 5.75
CA HIS A 548 19.67 38.30 4.64
C HIS A 548 20.10 39.11 3.40
N ARG A 549 19.41 40.22 3.09
CA ARG A 549 19.79 41.14 1.99
C ARG A 549 21.06 41.97 2.24
N SER A 550 21.50 42.11 3.49
CA SER A 550 22.74 42.82 3.85
C SER A 550 23.98 41.92 3.82
N ARG A 551 23.82 40.59 3.88
CA ARG A 551 24.95 39.63 3.78
C ARG A 551 25.30 39.23 2.34
N THR A 552 24.38 39.36 1.39
CA THR A 552 24.61 39.09 -0.04
C THR A 552 25.17 40.29 -0.84
N ARG A 553 25.45 41.42 -0.18
CA ARG A 553 26.11 42.60 -0.78
C ARG A 553 27.54 42.84 -0.29
N SER A 554 28.10 41.92 0.50
CA SER A 554 29.48 42.00 1.01
C SER A 554 30.20 40.64 0.98
N MET A 555 30.03 39.90 -0.12
CA MET A 555 30.97 38.88 -0.59
C MET A 555 31.13 39.02 -2.09
#